data_AF-A0A1R4H1B5-F1
#
_entry.id   AF-A0A1R4H1B5-F1
#
_cell.length_a   1.000
_cell.length_b   1.000
_cell.length_c   1.000
_cell.angle_alpha   90.00
_cell.angle_beta   90.00
_cell.angle_gamma   90.00
#
_symmetry.space_group_name_H-M   'P 1'
#
loop_
_entity.id
_entity.type
_entity.pdbx_description
1 polymer ?
#
loop_
_entity_poly.entity_id
_entity_poly.type
_entity_poly.pdbx_seq_one_letter_code
_entity_poly.pdbx_strand_id
1 'polypeptide(L)'
;MKTFIKVIEIWIPDKNRTQLEFGSGLYGALTDFKNASEQQHFAYNEGLPGKAWAAGHPIVLTKFEHSYFKRTIAAQKAGLTCGIALPIFSGDFLLAVVVFLCGDDEEHAGAIEVWCNNLANQDMLHVMDGYYGTLEHFENISRRVNMPKGHGIPGIAWATGMPVLIDDIGKANEFIRSDDAQLAGITTGLGIPVGNSNQQTYVMTFLSAKATPLAKRIQIWIPDQQGEQLVCQQGYSKTSNNLAEIFETITVNKGEGALGRVWLTGMPIITGNPHESEYNPELDNLSSMLAIPVIEQGRLKAIVTFLF
;
A
#
# COMPACT_ATOMS: atom_id res chain seq x y z
N MET A 1 -1.66 -18.69 0.80
CA MET A 1 -0.43 -17.96 0.37
C MET A 1 0.20 -17.37 1.62
N LYS A 2 1.51 -17.53 1.83
CA LYS A 2 2.21 -16.80 2.89
C LYS A 2 2.63 -15.44 2.34
N THR A 3 2.10 -14.37 2.92
CA THR A 3 2.53 -12.98 2.73
C THR A 3 2.96 -12.45 4.09
N PHE A 4 3.90 -11.51 4.10
CA PHE A 4 4.32 -10.85 5.36
C PHE A 4 3.30 -9.81 5.83
N ILE A 5 2.43 -9.30 4.95
CA ILE A 5 1.25 -8.49 5.31
C ILE A 5 0.17 -9.45 5.80
N LYS A 6 -0.11 -9.45 7.10
CA LYS A 6 -1.06 -10.38 7.73
C LYS A 6 -2.44 -9.75 7.92
N VAL A 7 -2.48 -8.44 8.17
CA VAL A 7 -3.72 -7.69 8.36
C VAL A 7 -3.68 -6.39 7.57
N ILE A 8 -4.82 -6.02 7.01
CA ILE A 8 -5.04 -4.70 6.39
C ILE A 8 -6.29 -4.11 7.02
N GLU A 9 -6.24 -2.84 7.40
CA GLU A 9 -7.39 -2.11 7.95
C GLU A 9 -7.57 -0.80 7.19
N ILE A 10 -8.82 -0.40 6.98
CA ILE A 10 -9.19 0.93 6.51
C ILE A 10 -9.89 1.64 7.67
N TRP A 11 -9.31 2.75 8.10
CA TRP A 11 -9.83 3.66 9.09
C TRP A 11 -10.37 4.91 8.40
N ILE A 12 -11.59 5.31 8.70
CA ILE A 12 -12.24 6.46 8.05
C ILE A 12 -12.57 7.54 9.09
N PRO A 13 -12.55 8.83 8.73
CA PRO A 13 -13.06 9.88 9.61
C PRO A 13 -14.52 9.61 9.96
N ASP A 14 -14.87 9.80 11.23
CA ASP A 14 -16.26 9.77 11.67
C ASP A 14 -17.07 10.91 11.02
N LYS A 15 -18.39 10.91 11.22
CA LYS A 15 -19.28 11.93 10.64
C LYS A 15 -18.89 13.36 11.03
N ASN A 16 -18.33 13.55 12.23
CA ASN A 16 -17.90 14.87 12.71
C ASN A 16 -16.45 15.21 12.31
N ARG A 17 -15.72 14.25 11.73
CA ARG A 17 -14.31 14.34 11.34
C ARG A 17 -13.38 14.71 12.50
N THR A 18 -13.68 14.25 13.71
CA THR A 18 -12.88 14.50 14.92
C THR A 18 -12.02 13.30 15.31
N GLN A 19 -12.39 12.11 14.86
CA GLN A 19 -11.67 10.86 15.09
C GLN A 19 -11.79 9.92 13.90
N LEU A 20 -10.97 8.88 13.90
CA LEU A 20 -11.07 7.76 12.97
C LEU A 20 -11.87 6.62 13.61
N GLU A 21 -12.81 6.07 12.85
CA GLU A 21 -13.56 4.86 13.16
C GLU A 21 -13.18 3.72 12.21
N PHE A 22 -13.47 2.49 12.62
CA PHE A 22 -13.20 1.32 11.80
C PHE A 22 -14.10 1.31 10.56
N GLY A 23 -13.50 1.26 9.36
CA GLY A 23 -14.23 1.16 8.10
C GLY A 23 -14.35 -0.29 7.63
N SER A 24 -13.21 -0.93 7.37
CA SER A 24 -13.16 -2.33 6.92
C SER A 24 -11.78 -2.95 7.18
N GLY A 25 -11.65 -4.27 7.03
CA GLY A 25 -10.35 -4.92 7.18
C GLY A 25 -10.29 -6.35 6.66
N LEU A 26 -9.07 -6.79 6.34
CA LEU A 26 -8.70 -8.16 6.00
C LEU A 26 -7.83 -8.73 7.11
N TYR A 27 -8.30 -9.78 7.78
CA TYR A 27 -7.64 -10.34 8.97
C TYR A 27 -7.18 -11.80 8.79
N GLY A 28 -7.55 -12.44 7.67
CA GLY A 28 -7.40 -13.89 7.53
C GLY A 28 -8.07 -14.62 8.69
N ALA A 29 -7.32 -15.44 9.41
CA ALA A 29 -7.79 -16.21 10.56
C ALA A 29 -7.66 -15.48 11.92
N LEU A 30 -7.23 -14.22 11.94
CA LEU A 30 -6.92 -13.46 13.17
C LEU A 30 -8.16 -12.80 13.79
N THR A 31 -9.17 -13.60 14.13
CA THR A 31 -10.49 -13.14 14.60
C THR A 31 -10.43 -12.35 15.92
N ASP A 32 -9.56 -12.74 16.85
CA ASP A 32 -9.41 -12.03 18.12
C ASP A 32 -8.85 -10.62 17.91
N PHE A 33 -7.89 -10.49 17.00
CA PHE A 33 -7.34 -9.19 16.63
C PHE A 33 -8.39 -8.33 15.90
N LYS A 34 -9.17 -8.94 15.00
CA LYS A 34 -10.32 -8.29 14.35
C LYS A 34 -11.27 -7.68 15.38
N ASN A 35 -11.72 -8.47 16.35
CA ASN A 35 -12.63 -8.00 17.40
C ASN A 35 -12.03 -6.85 18.23
N ALA A 36 -10.73 -6.92 18.53
CA ALA A 36 -10.04 -5.86 19.25
C ALA A 36 -9.93 -4.56 18.43
N SER A 37 -9.74 -4.69 17.10
CA SER A 37 -9.68 -3.58 16.16
C SER A 37 -11.03 -2.92 15.95
N GLU A 38 -12.10 -3.66 15.69
CA GLU A 38 -13.44 -3.10 15.36
C GLU A 38 -14.02 -2.20 16.47
N GLN A 39 -13.52 -2.31 17.70
CA GLN A 39 -13.94 -1.47 18.84
C GLN A 39 -13.09 -0.20 19.02
N GLN A 40 -12.01 -0.02 18.25
CA GLN A 40 -11.12 1.12 18.40
C GLN A 40 -11.65 2.37 17.71
N HIS A 41 -11.27 3.50 18.30
CA HIS A 41 -11.29 4.81 17.68
C HIS A 41 -9.94 5.47 17.90
N PHE A 42 -9.55 6.34 16.98
CA PHE A 42 -8.29 7.08 17.04
C PHE A 42 -8.55 8.57 16.84
N ALA A 43 -8.33 9.37 17.87
CA ALA A 43 -8.30 10.81 17.73
C ALA A 43 -7.13 11.28 16.84
N TYR A 44 -7.17 12.54 16.42
CA TYR A 44 -6.04 13.18 15.74
C TYR A 44 -4.74 13.02 16.56
N ASN A 45 -3.66 12.57 15.91
CA ASN A 45 -2.35 12.27 16.52
C ASN A 45 -2.36 11.12 17.57
N GLU A 46 -3.41 10.31 17.62
CA GLU A 46 -3.53 9.16 18.53
C GLU A 46 -3.31 7.83 17.81
N GLY A 47 -2.52 6.94 18.42
CA GLY A 47 -2.20 5.64 17.84
C GLY A 47 -1.52 5.74 16.47
N LEU A 48 -1.38 4.61 15.79
CA LEU A 48 -0.75 4.59 14.47
C LEU A 48 -1.59 5.31 13.39
N PRO A 49 -2.92 5.09 13.27
CA PRO A 49 -3.72 5.75 12.25
C PRO A 49 -3.84 7.26 12.47
N GLY A 50 -4.12 7.69 13.70
CA GLY A 50 -4.26 9.11 14.03
C GLY A 50 -2.95 9.88 13.90
N LYS A 51 -1.79 9.24 14.12
CA LYS A 51 -0.48 9.84 13.83
C LYS A 51 -0.25 10.03 12.35
N ALA A 52 -0.59 9.07 11.50
CA ALA A 52 -0.49 9.22 10.05
C ALA A 52 -1.41 10.34 9.54
N TRP A 53 -2.62 10.42 10.09
CA TRP A 53 -3.51 11.57 9.86
C TRP A 53 -2.83 12.89 10.23
N ALA A 54 -2.25 12.98 11.43
CA ALA A 54 -1.63 14.21 11.88
C ALA A 54 -0.38 14.62 11.08
N ALA A 55 0.43 13.64 10.68
CA ALA A 55 1.65 13.87 9.92
C ALA A 55 1.38 14.23 8.45
N GLY A 56 0.25 13.81 7.89
CA GLY A 56 -0.07 14.02 6.48
C GLY A 56 0.77 13.17 5.51
N HIS A 57 1.48 12.16 6.02
CA HIS A 57 2.33 11.26 5.25
C HIS A 57 2.39 9.87 5.87
N PRO A 58 2.90 8.86 5.16
CA PRO A 58 2.99 7.50 5.70
C PRO A 58 3.89 7.44 6.94
N ILE A 59 3.51 6.59 7.90
CA ILE A 59 4.29 6.32 9.12
C ILE A 59 4.55 4.82 9.23
N VAL A 60 5.81 4.47 9.46
CA VAL A 60 6.24 3.11 9.79
C VAL A 60 6.41 2.99 11.30
N LEU A 61 5.94 1.89 11.87
CA LEU A 61 6.14 1.53 13.26
C LEU A 61 6.71 0.11 13.31
N THR A 62 8.02 0.02 13.53
CA THR A 62 8.79 -1.23 13.47
C THR A 62 8.65 -2.13 14.70
N LYS A 63 8.03 -1.64 15.78
CA LYS A 63 7.74 -2.40 17.01
C LYS A 63 6.52 -1.85 17.73
N PHE A 64 5.74 -2.71 18.38
CA PHE A 64 4.54 -2.30 19.11
C PHE A 64 4.78 -2.09 20.60
N GLU A 65 5.70 -2.85 21.20
CA GLU A 65 6.05 -2.74 22.61
C GLU A 65 6.67 -1.38 22.90
N HIS A 66 6.26 -0.78 24.02
CA HIS A 66 6.71 0.55 24.46
C HIS A 66 6.49 1.65 23.39
N SER A 67 5.49 1.47 22.52
CA SER A 67 5.08 2.45 21.51
C SER A 67 3.70 3.03 21.81
N TYR A 68 3.23 3.93 20.95
CA TYR A 68 1.87 4.48 20.98
C TYR A 68 0.79 3.54 20.40
N PHE A 69 1.14 2.30 20.03
CA PHE A 69 0.18 1.35 19.47
C PHE A 69 -0.83 0.88 20.53
N LYS A 70 -2.15 1.04 20.27
CA LYS A 70 -3.21 0.78 21.27
C LYS A 70 -3.51 -0.70 21.52
N ARG A 71 -3.20 -1.59 20.56
CA ARG A 71 -3.63 -3.00 20.55
C ARG A 71 -2.48 -3.99 20.76
N THR A 72 -1.43 -3.58 21.46
CA THR A 72 -0.15 -4.32 21.53
C THR A 72 -0.33 -5.77 21.99
N ILE A 73 -1.09 -6.02 23.06
CA ILE A 73 -1.31 -7.38 23.58
C ILE A 73 -2.01 -8.28 22.54
N ALA A 74 -3.04 -7.75 21.85
CA ALA A 74 -3.75 -8.50 20.83
C ALA A 74 -2.88 -8.74 19.59
N ALA A 75 -2.11 -7.73 19.17
CA ALA A 75 -1.17 -7.84 18.06
C ALA A 75 -0.08 -8.90 18.33
N GLN A 76 0.51 -8.90 19.53
CA GLN A 76 1.51 -9.87 19.94
C GLN A 76 0.96 -11.30 19.92
N LYS A 77 -0.25 -11.53 20.45
CA LYS A 77 -0.92 -12.84 20.38
C LYS A 77 -1.19 -13.29 18.94
N ALA A 78 -1.43 -12.34 18.05
CA ALA A 78 -1.65 -12.57 16.63
C ALA A 78 -0.35 -12.72 15.81
N GLY A 79 0.82 -12.59 16.45
CA GLY A 79 2.13 -12.65 15.77
C GLY A 79 2.43 -11.44 14.89
N LEU A 80 1.76 -10.31 15.12
CA LEU A 80 2.01 -9.05 14.40
C LEU A 80 3.14 -8.30 15.10
N THR A 81 4.08 -7.76 14.33
CA THR A 81 5.32 -7.17 14.86
C THR A 81 5.56 -5.74 14.39
N CYS A 82 5.02 -5.35 13.23
CA CYS A 82 5.12 -3.98 12.75
C CYS A 82 3.84 -3.51 12.07
N GLY A 83 3.71 -2.18 11.94
CA GLY A 83 2.58 -1.55 11.28
C GLY A 83 3.00 -0.39 10.41
N ILE A 84 2.33 -0.20 9.28
CA ILE A 84 2.52 0.93 8.39
C ILE A 84 1.17 1.58 8.13
N ALA A 85 1.06 2.88 8.39
CA ALA A 85 -0.15 3.63 8.12
C ALA A 85 0.07 4.58 6.93
N LEU A 86 -0.75 4.41 5.89
CA LEU A 86 -0.80 5.21 4.69
C LEU A 86 -2.05 6.11 4.75
N PRO A 87 -1.91 7.42 5.00
CA PRO A 87 -3.04 8.32 4.92
C PRO A 87 -3.34 8.65 3.46
N ILE A 88 -4.63 8.70 3.11
CA ILE A 88 -5.13 9.06 1.78
C ILE A 88 -5.85 10.39 1.90
N PHE A 89 -5.35 11.38 1.19
CA PHE A 89 -5.88 12.74 1.18
C PHE A 89 -6.44 13.12 -0.20
N SER A 90 -7.44 14.00 -0.19
CA SER A 90 -7.83 14.80 -1.34
C SER A 90 -7.71 16.27 -0.98
N GLY A 91 -6.66 16.93 -1.46
CA GLY A 91 -6.23 18.22 -0.92
C GLY A 91 -5.88 18.07 0.56
N ASP A 92 -6.44 18.93 1.42
CA ASP A 92 -6.22 18.88 2.87
C ASP A 92 -7.23 17.98 3.61
N PHE A 93 -8.14 17.33 2.89
CA PHE A 93 -9.16 16.47 3.47
C PHE A 93 -8.69 15.02 3.52
N LEU A 94 -8.49 14.50 4.73
CA LEU A 94 -8.26 13.06 4.92
C LEU A 94 -9.51 12.28 4.48
N LEU A 95 -9.34 11.32 3.58
CA LEU A 95 -10.38 10.39 3.16
C LEU A 95 -10.36 9.13 4.02
N ALA A 96 -9.19 8.54 4.20
CA ALA A 96 -9.01 7.33 5.02
C ALA A 96 -7.53 7.16 5.41
N VAL A 97 -7.28 6.26 6.36
CA VAL A 97 -5.94 5.72 6.63
C VAL A 97 -5.97 4.21 6.40
N VAL A 98 -5.16 3.74 5.44
CA VAL A 98 -4.94 2.31 5.21
C VAL A 98 -3.79 1.86 6.11
N VAL A 99 -4.00 0.85 6.93
CA VAL A 99 -2.99 0.29 7.81
C VAL A 99 -2.64 -1.11 7.37
N PHE A 100 -1.36 -1.36 7.11
CA PHE A 100 -0.80 -2.69 6.92
C PHE A 100 -0.16 -3.13 8.23
N LEU A 101 -0.52 -4.30 8.75
CA LEU A 101 0.17 -4.92 9.87
C LEU A 101 0.86 -6.17 9.37
N CYS A 102 2.17 -6.23 9.62
CA CYS A 102 3.00 -7.35 9.22
C CYS A 102 3.35 -8.20 10.44
N GLY A 103 3.57 -9.48 10.20
CA GLY A 103 4.04 -10.43 11.20
C GLY A 103 5.46 -10.87 10.86
N ASP A 104 6.22 -11.21 11.90
CA ASP A 104 7.58 -11.70 11.76
C ASP A 104 7.56 -13.22 11.64
N ASP A 105 7.87 -13.68 10.45
CA ASP A 105 8.24 -15.04 10.18
C ASP A 105 9.65 -15.01 9.60
N GLU A 106 10.64 -15.54 10.34
CA GLU A 106 12.10 -15.50 10.07
C GLU A 106 12.50 -15.87 8.61
N GLU A 107 11.60 -16.53 7.88
CA GLU A 107 11.76 -16.92 6.48
C GLU A 107 11.36 -15.83 5.44
N HIS A 108 10.95 -14.62 5.83
CA HIS A 108 10.36 -13.65 4.90
C HIS A 108 11.35 -12.60 4.39
N ALA A 109 11.64 -12.65 3.09
CA ALA A 109 12.35 -11.60 2.37
C ALA A 109 11.35 -10.59 1.79
N GLY A 110 11.31 -9.40 2.39
CA GLY A 110 10.53 -8.26 1.90
C GLY A 110 10.83 -6.98 2.66
N ALA A 111 10.51 -5.84 2.04
CA ALA A 111 10.66 -4.54 2.68
C ALA A 111 9.51 -3.61 2.30
N ILE A 112 9.16 -2.71 3.20
CA ILE A 112 8.30 -1.56 2.94
C ILE A 112 9.09 -0.32 3.29
N GLU A 113 9.32 0.56 2.33
CA GLU A 113 10.10 1.79 2.53
C GLU A 113 9.21 3.01 2.30
N VAL A 114 9.45 4.08 3.06
CA VAL A 114 8.86 5.40 2.82
C VAL A 114 9.99 6.33 2.40
N TRP A 115 9.93 6.76 1.15
CA TRP A 115 10.86 7.70 0.55
C TRP A 115 10.31 9.11 0.64
N CYS A 116 11.15 10.09 0.93
CA CYS A 116 10.78 11.50 0.84
C CYS A 116 11.88 12.35 0.21
N ASN A 117 11.48 13.45 -0.45
CA ASN A 117 12.47 14.44 -0.88
C ASN A 117 12.89 15.31 0.31
N ASN A 118 14.11 15.82 0.26
CA ASN A 118 14.56 16.85 1.19
C ASN A 118 14.16 18.23 0.63
N LEU A 119 13.61 19.11 1.46
CA LEU A 119 13.30 20.49 1.05
C LEU A 119 14.55 21.26 0.57
N ALA A 120 15.74 20.89 1.06
CA ALA A 120 17.02 21.47 0.63
C ALA A 120 17.57 20.87 -0.68
N ASN A 121 17.16 19.67 -1.06
CA ASN A 121 17.55 19.01 -2.31
C ASN A 121 16.31 18.42 -2.98
N GLN A 122 15.66 19.28 -3.77
CA GLN A 122 14.33 19.02 -4.31
C GLN A 122 14.30 17.99 -5.45
N ASP A 123 15.45 17.45 -5.87
CA ASP A 123 15.57 16.50 -6.99
C ASP A 123 15.98 15.08 -6.57
N MET A 124 16.10 14.84 -5.26
CA MET A 124 16.53 13.55 -4.70
C MET A 124 15.57 13.07 -3.61
N LEU A 125 15.21 11.78 -3.65
CA LEU A 125 14.56 11.08 -2.56
C LEU A 125 15.59 10.36 -1.68
N HIS A 126 15.29 10.24 -0.40
CA HIS A 126 15.98 9.37 0.54
C HIS A 126 14.97 8.53 1.31
N VAL A 127 15.41 7.41 1.88
CA VAL A 127 14.57 6.63 2.80
C VAL A 127 14.38 7.42 4.08
N MET A 128 13.14 7.86 4.33
CA MET A 128 12.73 8.48 5.59
C MET A 128 12.58 7.42 6.67
N ASP A 129 11.88 6.33 6.34
CA ASP A 129 11.67 5.21 7.26
C ASP A 129 11.40 3.91 6.47
N GLY A 130 11.42 2.76 7.15
CA GLY A 130 11.13 1.49 6.51
C GLY A 130 11.16 0.29 7.45
N TYR A 131 10.48 -0.76 7.01
CA TYR A 131 10.52 -2.10 7.59
C TYR A 131 11.23 -3.03 6.60
N TYR A 132 12.20 -3.80 7.09
CA TYR A 132 13.04 -4.66 6.25
C TYR A 132 13.02 -6.13 6.69
N GLY A 133 12.23 -6.48 7.71
CA GLY A 133 12.26 -7.81 8.32
C GLY A 133 13.70 -8.18 8.71
N THR A 134 14.21 -9.27 8.14
CA THR A 134 15.57 -9.78 8.37
C THR A 134 16.62 -9.23 7.38
N LEU A 135 16.25 -8.33 6.47
CA LEU A 135 17.11 -7.83 5.40
C LEU A 135 18.04 -6.66 5.82
N GLU A 136 18.80 -6.84 6.91
CA GLU A 136 19.65 -5.79 7.50
C GLU A 136 20.68 -5.20 6.51
N HIS A 137 21.27 -6.03 5.65
CA HIS A 137 22.24 -5.56 4.67
C HIS A 137 21.57 -4.62 3.65
N PHE A 138 20.40 -5.01 3.14
CA PHE A 138 19.63 -4.23 2.19
C PHE A 138 19.18 -2.91 2.82
N GLU A 139 18.71 -2.93 4.07
CA GLU A 139 18.36 -1.72 4.84
C GLU A 139 19.52 -0.72 4.90
N ASN A 140 20.71 -1.21 5.25
CA ASN A 140 21.91 -0.37 5.37
C ASN A 140 22.26 0.35 4.06
N ILE A 141 21.98 -0.29 2.92
CA ILE A 141 22.21 0.29 1.60
C ILE A 141 21.08 1.27 1.25
N SER A 142 19.82 0.86 1.44
CA SER A 142 18.64 1.70 1.21
C SER A 142 18.75 3.05 1.92
N ARG A 143 19.19 3.05 3.19
CA ARG A 143 19.34 4.29 4.00
C ARG A 143 20.48 5.22 3.57
N ARG A 144 21.43 4.76 2.75
CA ARG A 144 22.58 5.55 2.27
C ARG A 144 22.44 6.03 0.83
N VAL A 145 21.51 5.44 0.08
CA VAL A 145 21.26 5.80 -1.31
C VAL A 145 20.31 6.99 -1.39
N ASN A 146 20.65 7.94 -2.27
CA ASN A 146 19.71 8.95 -2.74
C ASN A 146 19.19 8.54 -4.11
N MET A 147 17.88 8.64 -4.33
CA MET A 147 17.24 8.30 -5.59
C MET A 147 16.90 9.57 -6.37
N PRO A 148 17.52 9.81 -7.54
CA PRO A 148 17.16 10.92 -8.39
C PRO A 148 15.72 10.80 -8.90
N LYS A 149 15.06 11.94 -9.13
CA LYS A 149 13.78 11.97 -9.84
C LYS A 149 13.91 11.26 -11.19
N GLY A 150 12.94 10.40 -11.52
CA GLY A 150 12.90 9.61 -12.74
C GLY A 150 13.76 8.34 -12.75
N HIS A 151 14.48 8.02 -11.66
CA HIS A 151 15.36 6.86 -11.58
C HIS A 151 14.90 5.88 -10.50
N GLY A 152 15.00 4.58 -10.77
CA GLY A 152 14.48 3.52 -9.89
C GLY A 152 12.97 3.63 -9.62
N ILE A 153 12.40 2.66 -8.92
CA ILE A 153 10.95 2.65 -8.61
C ILE A 153 10.49 3.95 -7.94
N PRO A 154 11.12 4.42 -6.83
CA PRO A 154 10.60 5.61 -6.17
C PRO A 154 10.82 6.90 -6.95
N GLY A 155 11.93 7.04 -7.68
CA GLY A 155 12.16 8.21 -8.52
C GLY A 155 11.22 8.26 -9.73
N ILE A 156 10.92 7.14 -10.38
CA ILE A 156 9.96 7.06 -11.48
C ILE A 156 8.53 7.37 -10.99
N ALA A 157 8.12 6.80 -9.84
CA ALA A 157 6.82 7.07 -9.25
C ALA A 157 6.66 8.57 -8.92
N TRP A 158 7.71 9.20 -8.42
CA TRP A 158 7.74 10.65 -8.20
C TRP A 158 7.69 11.45 -9.50
N ALA A 159 8.46 11.07 -10.52
CA ALA A 159 8.50 11.81 -11.79
C ALA A 159 7.15 11.83 -12.51
N THR A 160 6.42 10.72 -12.43
CA THR A 160 5.18 10.51 -13.18
C THR A 160 3.91 10.82 -12.38
N GLY A 161 4.00 10.80 -11.04
CA GLY A 161 2.82 10.81 -10.18
C GLY A 161 1.96 9.53 -10.31
N MET A 162 2.52 8.46 -10.89
CA MET A 162 1.85 7.20 -11.14
C MET A 162 2.47 6.07 -10.30
N PRO A 163 1.68 5.04 -9.92
CA PRO A 163 2.25 3.81 -9.41
C PRO A 163 3.22 3.18 -10.41
N VAL A 164 4.25 2.52 -9.91
CA VAL A 164 5.25 1.81 -10.71
C VAL A 164 5.33 0.38 -10.21
N LEU A 165 5.05 -0.60 -11.06
CA LEU A 165 5.16 -2.01 -10.75
C LEU A 165 6.24 -2.63 -11.63
N ILE A 166 7.26 -3.23 -11.01
CA ILE A 166 8.33 -3.95 -11.71
C ILE A 166 8.33 -5.39 -11.22
N ASP A 167 8.27 -6.32 -12.18
CA ASP A 167 8.63 -7.70 -11.96
C ASP A 167 10.08 -7.93 -12.40
N ASP A 168 10.77 -8.82 -11.69
CA ASP A 168 12.17 -9.19 -11.87
C ASP A 168 13.15 -8.00 -11.79
N ILE A 169 13.17 -7.31 -10.65
CA ILE A 169 14.05 -6.15 -10.36
C ILE A 169 15.52 -6.43 -10.71
N GLY A 170 16.00 -7.66 -10.48
CA GLY A 170 17.40 -8.04 -10.74
C GLY A 170 17.81 -8.00 -12.21
N LYS A 171 16.87 -7.84 -13.16
CA LYS A 171 17.16 -7.71 -14.60
C LYS A 171 16.93 -6.31 -15.15
N ALA A 172 16.42 -5.38 -14.33
CA ALA A 172 16.25 -3.99 -14.73
C ALA A 172 17.61 -3.27 -14.59
N ASN A 173 18.37 -3.19 -15.68
CA ASN A 173 19.69 -2.53 -15.73
C ASN A 173 19.68 -1.06 -15.25
N GLU A 174 18.51 -0.44 -15.14
CA GLU A 174 18.30 0.95 -14.72
C GLU A 174 17.99 1.07 -13.21
N PHE A 175 17.99 -0.05 -12.47
CA PHE A 175 17.63 -0.07 -11.06
C PHE A 175 18.82 0.17 -10.14
N ILE A 176 18.82 1.32 -9.48
CA ILE A 176 19.78 1.62 -8.41
C ILE A 176 19.54 0.64 -7.26
N ARG A 177 20.56 -0.16 -6.90
CA ARG A 177 20.56 -1.31 -5.95
C ARG A 177 20.03 -2.64 -6.52
N SER A 178 20.08 -2.87 -7.83
CA SER A 178 19.67 -4.15 -8.44
C SER A 178 20.41 -5.35 -7.83
N ASP A 179 21.71 -5.24 -7.66
CA ASP A 179 22.58 -6.34 -7.19
C ASP A 179 22.27 -6.68 -5.73
N ASP A 180 22.10 -5.66 -4.89
CA ASP A 180 21.75 -5.82 -3.48
C ASP A 180 20.34 -6.39 -3.31
N ALA A 181 19.39 -5.95 -4.14
CA ALA A 181 18.04 -6.50 -4.18
C ALA A 181 18.06 -7.98 -4.57
N GLN A 182 18.90 -8.35 -5.56
CA GLN A 182 19.08 -9.74 -5.98
C GLN A 182 19.69 -10.60 -4.86
N LEU A 183 20.72 -10.10 -4.17
CA LEU A 183 21.33 -10.76 -3.00
C LEU A 183 20.31 -10.95 -1.86
N ALA A 184 19.43 -9.98 -1.66
CA ALA A 184 18.32 -10.06 -0.70
C ALA A 184 17.13 -10.92 -1.18
N GLY A 185 17.19 -11.48 -2.40
CA GLY A 185 16.11 -12.27 -2.99
C GLY A 185 14.86 -11.47 -3.38
N ILE A 186 14.95 -10.13 -3.39
CA ILE A 186 13.87 -9.23 -3.79
C ILE A 186 13.73 -9.30 -5.32
N THR A 187 12.54 -9.62 -5.79
CA THR A 187 12.25 -9.78 -7.22
C THR A 187 11.17 -8.85 -7.71
N THR A 188 10.24 -8.45 -6.85
CA THR A 188 9.08 -7.63 -7.25
C THR A 188 9.10 -6.35 -6.44
N GLY A 189 8.81 -5.23 -7.11
CA GLY A 189 8.71 -3.93 -6.46
C GLY A 189 7.53 -3.14 -6.96
N LEU A 190 6.83 -2.51 -6.02
CA LEU A 190 5.73 -1.61 -6.27
C LEU A 190 6.02 -0.27 -5.59
N GLY A 191 6.06 0.81 -6.35
CA GLY A 191 6.11 2.18 -5.83
C GLY A 191 4.73 2.82 -5.96
N ILE A 192 4.22 3.38 -4.86
CA ILE A 192 2.97 4.14 -4.85
C ILE A 192 3.32 5.58 -4.42
N PRO A 193 3.14 6.58 -5.30
CA PRO A 193 3.30 7.97 -4.90
C PRO A 193 2.16 8.35 -3.95
N VAL A 194 2.50 9.09 -2.89
CA VAL A 194 1.55 9.53 -1.87
C VAL A 194 1.42 11.04 -1.97
N GLY A 195 0.23 11.51 -2.35
CA GLY A 195 -0.06 12.92 -2.54
C GLY A 195 -0.01 13.70 -1.21
N ASN A 196 0.60 14.88 -1.25
CA ASN A 196 0.59 15.85 -0.14
C ASN A 196 0.46 17.27 -0.72
N SER A 197 -0.20 18.18 0.00
CA SER A 197 -0.42 19.58 -0.39
C SER A 197 0.82 20.47 -0.21
N ASN A 198 1.82 20.04 0.55
CA ASN A 198 2.88 20.92 1.07
C ASN A 198 4.25 20.83 0.36
N GLN A 199 4.28 20.63 -0.97
CA GLN A 199 5.52 20.51 -1.79
C GLN A 199 6.46 19.35 -1.45
N GLN A 200 6.26 18.67 -0.31
CA GLN A 200 6.99 17.47 0.05
C GLN A 200 6.39 16.25 -0.65
N THR A 201 7.25 15.48 -1.30
CA THR A 201 6.90 14.25 -2.01
C THR A 201 7.14 13.07 -1.09
N TYR A 202 6.20 12.13 -1.08
CA TYR A 202 6.37 10.82 -0.47
C TYR A 202 6.11 9.72 -1.50
N VAL A 203 6.91 8.65 -1.44
CA VAL A 203 6.65 7.41 -2.19
C VAL A 203 6.77 6.25 -1.23
N MET A 204 5.73 5.42 -1.18
CA MET A 204 5.76 4.15 -0.46
C MET A 204 6.20 3.04 -1.42
N THR A 205 7.27 2.32 -1.11
CA THR A 205 7.70 1.16 -1.88
C THR A 205 7.39 -0.13 -1.13
N PHE A 206 6.90 -1.13 -1.85
CA PHE A 206 6.73 -2.50 -1.36
C PHE A 206 7.64 -3.40 -2.18
N LEU A 207 8.53 -4.11 -1.52
CA LEU A 207 9.54 -4.98 -2.10
C LEU A 207 9.31 -6.40 -1.57
N SER A 208 9.28 -7.40 -2.44
CA SER A 208 9.05 -8.79 -2.03
C SER A 208 9.81 -9.79 -2.88
N ALA A 209 10.14 -10.93 -2.28
CA ALA A 209 10.60 -12.12 -2.98
C ALA A 209 9.43 -12.92 -3.60
N LYS A 210 9.71 -13.73 -4.64
CA LYS A 210 8.72 -14.65 -5.25
C LYS A 210 8.13 -15.65 -4.26
N ALA A 211 8.92 -16.08 -3.26
CA ALA A 211 8.49 -17.02 -2.24
C ALA A 211 7.41 -16.41 -1.33
N THR A 212 7.53 -15.12 -1.03
CA THR A 212 6.71 -14.37 -0.06
C THR A 212 6.11 -13.12 -0.71
N PRO A 213 5.26 -13.30 -1.73
CA PRO A 213 4.73 -12.19 -2.52
C PRO A 213 3.81 -11.30 -1.69
N LEU A 214 3.73 -10.02 -2.05
CA LEU A 214 2.82 -9.05 -1.45
C LEU A 214 1.35 -9.50 -1.52
N ALA A 215 0.94 -9.97 -2.70
CA ALA A 215 -0.41 -10.43 -3.03
C ALA A 215 -0.34 -11.51 -4.12
N LYS A 216 -1.42 -12.26 -4.36
CA LYS A 216 -1.50 -13.20 -5.50
C LYS A 216 -1.40 -12.45 -6.82
N ARG A 217 -1.99 -11.25 -6.86
CA ARG A 217 -1.98 -10.35 -8.00
C ARG A 217 -1.94 -8.90 -7.55
N ILE A 218 -1.21 -8.08 -8.29
CA ILE A 218 -1.22 -6.61 -8.16
C ILE A 218 -1.61 -6.03 -9.51
N GLN A 219 -2.50 -5.04 -9.55
CA GLN A 219 -2.85 -4.35 -10.79
C GLN A 219 -2.84 -2.85 -10.59
N ILE A 220 -2.55 -2.12 -11.67
CA ILE A 220 -2.63 -0.67 -11.76
C ILE A 220 -3.73 -0.36 -12.77
N TRP A 221 -4.80 0.27 -12.29
CA TRP A 221 -5.93 0.74 -13.09
C TRP A 221 -5.85 2.24 -13.25
N ILE A 222 -6.06 2.75 -14.46
CA ILE A 222 -6.03 4.19 -14.76
C ILE A 222 -7.29 4.60 -15.51
N PRO A 223 -7.74 5.86 -15.38
CA PRO A 223 -8.70 6.41 -16.33
C PRO A 223 -8.12 6.35 -17.75
N ASP A 224 -8.96 6.02 -18.73
CA ASP A 224 -8.62 6.14 -20.14
C ASP A 224 -8.34 7.60 -20.56
N GLN A 225 -7.96 7.80 -21.82
CA GLN A 225 -7.60 9.14 -22.31
C GLN A 225 -8.80 10.12 -22.27
N GLN A 226 -10.02 9.59 -22.35
CA GLN A 226 -11.27 10.34 -22.33
C GLN A 226 -11.74 10.62 -20.89
N GLY A 227 -11.25 9.87 -19.90
CA GLY A 227 -11.71 9.90 -18.51
C GLY A 227 -13.09 9.27 -18.32
N GLU A 228 -13.52 8.38 -19.23
CA GLU A 228 -14.86 7.77 -19.25
C GLU A 228 -14.87 6.39 -18.58
N GLN A 229 -13.79 5.63 -18.74
CA GLN A 229 -13.65 4.29 -18.15
C GLN A 229 -12.30 4.11 -17.45
N LEU A 230 -12.25 3.20 -16.48
CA LEU A 230 -10.98 2.66 -15.98
C LEU A 230 -10.53 1.49 -16.85
N VAL A 231 -9.25 1.45 -17.16
CA VAL A 231 -8.57 0.36 -17.85
C VAL A 231 -7.42 -0.16 -17.01
N CYS A 232 -7.15 -1.47 -17.10
CA CYS A 232 -5.99 -2.07 -16.45
C CYS A 232 -4.74 -1.71 -17.27
N GLN A 233 -3.88 -0.83 -16.76
CA GLN A 233 -2.63 -0.44 -17.40
C GLN A 233 -1.57 -1.52 -17.28
N GLN A 234 -1.50 -2.17 -16.12
CA GLN A 234 -0.48 -3.16 -15.81
C GLN A 234 -0.99 -4.15 -14.78
N GLY A 235 -0.66 -5.42 -14.93
CA GLY A 235 -0.95 -6.47 -13.96
C GLY A 235 0.25 -7.38 -13.71
N TYR A 236 0.49 -7.74 -12.46
CA TYR A 236 1.42 -8.79 -12.05
C TYR A 236 0.63 -9.95 -11.43
N SER A 237 0.91 -11.19 -11.83
CA SER A 237 0.25 -12.40 -11.32
C SER A 237 1.28 -13.47 -11.00
N LYS A 238 1.19 -14.10 -9.82
CA LYS A 238 2.13 -15.15 -9.40
C LYS A 238 2.08 -16.41 -10.30
N THR A 239 0.94 -16.68 -10.95
CA THR A 239 0.66 -17.98 -11.59
C THR A 239 0.71 -17.99 -13.11
N SER A 240 0.65 -16.85 -13.80
CA SER A 240 0.94 -16.70 -15.25
C SER A 240 0.74 -15.24 -15.70
N ASN A 241 1.52 -14.80 -16.71
CA ASN A 241 1.33 -13.50 -17.37
C ASN A 241 0.16 -13.51 -18.37
N ASN A 242 -0.30 -14.67 -18.87
CA ASN A 242 -1.40 -14.76 -19.84
C ASN A 242 -2.78 -14.32 -19.29
N LEU A 243 -2.92 -14.17 -17.97
CA LEU A 243 -4.14 -13.59 -17.38
C LEU A 243 -4.13 -12.06 -17.41
N ALA A 244 -2.98 -11.41 -17.52
CA ALA A 244 -2.89 -9.95 -17.63
C ALA A 244 -3.57 -9.46 -18.92
N GLU A 245 -3.38 -10.19 -20.03
CA GLU A 245 -4.00 -9.92 -21.34
C GLU A 245 -5.54 -9.94 -21.29
N ILE A 246 -6.15 -10.75 -20.40
CA ILE A 246 -7.61 -10.80 -20.26
C ILE A 246 -8.13 -9.49 -19.62
N PHE A 247 -7.42 -8.96 -18.61
CA PHE A 247 -7.83 -7.73 -17.93
C PHE A 247 -7.55 -6.46 -18.73
N GLU A 248 -6.64 -6.50 -19.70
CA GLU A 248 -6.46 -5.40 -20.66
C GLU A 248 -7.74 -5.11 -21.46
N THR A 249 -8.65 -6.09 -21.59
CA THR A 249 -9.94 -5.91 -22.27
C THR A 249 -11.09 -5.48 -21.37
N ILE A 250 -10.89 -5.46 -20.04
CA ILE A 250 -11.96 -5.13 -19.09
C ILE A 250 -11.92 -3.63 -18.80
N THR A 251 -13.07 -2.99 -18.98
CA THR A 251 -13.29 -1.59 -18.66
C THR A 251 -14.25 -1.48 -17.48
N VAL A 252 -14.00 -0.55 -16.57
CA VAL A 252 -14.91 -0.30 -15.42
C VAL A 252 -15.48 1.10 -15.48
N ASN A 253 -16.80 1.22 -15.42
CA ASN A 253 -17.47 2.51 -15.37
C ASN A 253 -17.41 3.13 -13.97
N LYS A 254 -17.44 4.45 -13.91
CA LYS A 254 -17.45 5.18 -12.64
C LYS A 254 -18.68 4.82 -11.79
N GLY A 255 -18.45 4.51 -10.53
CA GLY A 255 -19.48 4.06 -9.57
C GLY A 255 -19.81 2.56 -9.63
N GLU A 256 -19.36 1.83 -10.66
CA GLU A 256 -19.67 0.42 -10.85
C GLU A 256 -18.67 -0.50 -10.13
N GLY A 257 -19.17 -1.41 -9.30
CA GLY A 257 -18.34 -2.36 -8.55
C GLY A 257 -17.32 -1.68 -7.62
N ALA A 258 -16.35 -2.44 -7.14
CA ALA A 258 -15.35 -1.91 -6.21
C ALA A 258 -14.49 -0.79 -6.82
N LEU A 259 -13.93 -1.02 -8.01
CA LEU A 259 -13.02 -0.07 -8.66
C LEU A 259 -13.75 1.19 -9.12
N GLY A 260 -14.97 1.07 -9.66
CA GLY A 260 -15.77 2.23 -10.01
C GLY A 260 -16.17 3.06 -8.80
N ARG A 261 -16.44 2.44 -7.63
CA ARG A 261 -16.69 3.18 -6.37
C ARG A 261 -15.44 3.88 -5.85
N VAL A 262 -14.27 3.24 -5.89
CA VAL A 262 -13.00 3.92 -5.57
C VAL A 262 -12.79 5.12 -6.50
N TRP A 263 -13.09 4.98 -7.79
CA TRP A 263 -12.98 6.09 -8.74
C TRP A 263 -13.99 7.21 -8.50
N LEU A 264 -15.22 6.86 -8.11
CA LEU A 264 -16.24 7.84 -7.81
C LEU A 264 -15.90 8.66 -6.55
N THR A 265 -15.36 8.00 -5.53
CA THR A 265 -15.27 8.57 -4.17
C THR A 265 -13.86 8.97 -3.75
N GLY A 266 -12.82 8.38 -4.36
CA GLY A 266 -11.45 8.47 -3.86
C GLY A 266 -11.21 7.73 -2.54
N MET A 267 -12.18 6.96 -2.05
CA MET A 267 -12.04 6.15 -0.83
C MET A 267 -11.37 4.82 -1.18
N PRO A 268 -10.40 4.32 -0.38
CA PRO A 268 -9.94 2.95 -0.52
C PRO A 268 -11.07 1.97 -0.17
N ILE A 269 -11.04 0.78 -0.77
CA ILE A 269 -12.03 -0.27 -0.51
C ILE A 269 -11.32 -1.59 -0.26
N ILE A 270 -11.87 -2.38 0.65
CA ILE A 270 -11.61 -3.80 0.79
C ILE A 270 -12.86 -4.56 0.34
N THR A 271 -12.71 -5.62 -0.45
CA THR A 271 -13.80 -6.55 -0.82
C THR A 271 -13.44 -8.01 -0.52
N GLY A 272 -14.44 -8.88 -0.60
CA GLY A 272 -14.27 -10.32 -0.36
C GLY A 272 -14.27 -10.69 1.12
N ASN A 273 -15.01 -9.92 1.92
CA ASN A 273 -15.41 -10.33 3.27
C ASN A 273 -16.66 -11.21 3.12
N PRO A 274 -16.72 -12.43 3.70
CA PRO A 274 -17.86 -13.36 3.56
C PRO A 274 -19.24 -12.82 3.98
N HIS A 275 -19.30 -11.61 4.54
CA HIS A 275 -20.48 -10.98 5.12
C HIS A 275 -21.02 -9.78 4.32
N GLU A 276 -20.42 -9.40 3.18
CA GLU A 276 -20.95 -8.32 2.33
C GLU A 276 -21.92 -8.87 1.28
N SER A 277 -23.16 -8.40 1.32
CA SER A 277 -24.33 -8.92 0.62
C SER A 277 -24.55 -8.39 -0.81
N GLU A 278 -23.53 -7.84 -1.47
CA GLU A 278 -23.65 -7.40 -2.87
C GLU A 278 -22.91 -8.35 -3.82
N TYR A 279 -23.72 -9.26 -4.38
CA TYR A 279 -23.38 -10.36 -5.25
C TYR A 279 -23.06 -9.89 -6.68
N ASN A 280 -21.81 -10.07 -7.13
CA ASN A 280 -21.46 -10.07 -8.56
C ASN A 280 -20.71 -11.36 -8.94
N PRO A 281 -21.39 -12.34 -9.54
CA PRO A 281 -20.83 -13.67 -9.80
C PRO A 281 -19.79 -13.74 -10.93
N GLU A 282 -19.58 -12.66 -11.71
CA GLU A 282 -18.62 -12.66 -12.82
C GLU A 282 -17.20 -12.24 -12.41
N LEU A 283 -17.04 -11.68 -11.19
CA LEU A 283 -15.74 -11.29 -10.61
C LEU A 283 -15.35 -12.12 -9.37
N ASP A 284 -16.31 -12.86 -8.80
CA ASP A 284 -16.10 -13.67 -7.61
C ASP A 284 -15.72 -15.11 -7.95
N ASN A 285 -14.42 -15.35 -8.02
CA ASN A 285 -13.88 -16.61 -7.57
C ASN A 285 -12.71 -16.35 -6.60
N LEU A 286 -13.04 -16.29 -5.30
CA LEU A 286 -12.17 -16.64 -4.17
C LEU A 286 -11.02 -15.68 -3.77
N SER A 287 -11.04 -14.40 -4.12
CA SER A 287 -9.98 -13.46 -3.67
C SER A 287 -10.53 -12.21 -2.98
N SER A 288 -10.12 -12.00 -1.73
CA SER A 288 -10.25 -10.70 -1.08
C SER A 288 -9.34 -9.67 -1.77
N MET A 289 -9.80 -8.45 -1.94
CA MET A 289 -9.07 -7.39 -2.64
C MET A 289 -8.95 -6.15 -1.77
N LEU A 290 -7.78 -5.50 -1.80
CA LEU A 290 -7.60 -4.09 -1.40
C LEU A 290 -7.45 -3.25 -2.67
N ALA A 291 -8.16 -2.12 -2.76
CA ALA A 291 -8.01 -1.12 -3.80
C ALA A 291 -7.64 0.23 -3.19
N ILE A 292 -6.48 0.78 -3.56
CA ILE A 292 -5.92 2.03 -3.04
C ILE A 292 -5.91 3.07 -4.15
N PRO A 293 -6.59 4.21 -3.99
CA PRO A 293 -6.52 5.31 -4.94
C PRO A 293 -5.20 6.08 -4.81
N VAL A 294 -4.63 6.45 -5.96
CA VAL A 294 -3.59 7.47 -6.07
C VAL A 294 -4.26 8.76 -6.53
N ILE A 295 -4.24 9.77 -5.66
CA ILE A 295 -4.89 11.05 -5.87
C ILE A 295 -3.82 12.14 -5.93
N GLU A 296 -3.86 12.95 -6.98
CA GLU A 296 -2.99 14.09 -7.17
C GLU A 296 -3.87 15.31 -7.47
N GLN A 297 -3.71 16.38 -6.68
CA GLN A 297 -4.47 17.63 -6.86
C GLN A 297 -6.00 17.42 -6.94
N GLY A 298 -6.52 16.50 -6.11
CA GLY A 298 -7.95 16.18 -6.06
C GLY A 298 -8.47 15.35 -7.24
N ARG A 299 -7.58 14.84 -8.12
CA ARG A 299 -7.93 13.96 -9.23
C ARG A 299 -7.37 12.57 -9.00
N LEU A 300 -8.19 11.55 -9.26
CA LEU A 300 -7.71 10.17 -9.30
C LEU A 300 -6.79 9.99 -10.50
N LYS A 301 -5.56 9.55 -10.25
CA LYS A 301 -4.55 9.20 -11.26
C LYS A 301 -4.56 7.71 -11.58
N ALA A 302 -4.66 6.89 -10.55
CA ALA A 302 -4.65 5.45 -10.66
C ALA A 302 -5.34 4.79 -9.45
N ILE A 303 -5.62 3.50 -9.56
CA ILE A 303 -6.00 2.62 -8.45
C ILE A 303 -5.04 1.44 -8.46
N VAL A 304 -4.38 1.20 -7.33
CA VAL A 304 -3.54 0.02 -7.13
C VAL A 304 -4.36 -1.04 -6.41
N THR A 305 -4.49 -2.22 -7.01
CA THR A 305 -5.19 -3.35 -6.39
C THR A 305 -4.22 -4.40 -5.90
N PHE A 306 -4.55 -5.01 -4.76
CA PHE A 306 -3.88 -6.19 -4.22
C PHE A 306 -4.95 -7.28 -4.06
N LEU A 307 -4.83 -8.40 -4.77
CA LEU A 307 -5.73 -9.55 -4.65
C LEU A 307 -5.03 -10.65 -3.86
N PHE A 308 -5.62 -11.10 -2.75
CA PHE A 308 -5.02 -12.01 -1.77
C PHE A 308 -5.49 -13.46 -1.89
#